data_AF-A8PL54-F1
#
_entry.id   AF-A8PL54-F1
#
_cell.length_a   1.000
_cell.length_b   1.000
_cell.length_c   1.000
_cell.angle_alpha   90.00
_cell.angle_beta   90.00
_cell.angle_gamma   90.00
#
_symmetry.space_group_name_H-M   'P 1'
#
loop_
_entity.id
_entity.type
_entity.pdbx_description
1 polymer ?
#
loop_
_entity_poly.entity_id
_entity_poly.type
_entity_poly.pdbx_seq_one_letter_code
_entity_poly.pdbx_strand_id
1 'polypeptide(L)'
;MEIPFGSRAPNKKEFAQLKQLGFDPDKITFRGRYYFLEIPSDPRIQVNELFPAFDRREIHVQLNGFEVISINQKTAIYDSWVFCNLNKKNIEQALLCKEFIPEKKQELTEYQKRLNGCLRSLEIIIFEDGAQRGYANTIGDHLQQLIKLSEENPNEHNKLIAHNKNYTQLYEMFPHWVDQYELQKKYSAMEVNPLTVASTGHYDGTLQQCRPM
;
A
#
# COMPACT_ATOMS: atom_id res chain seq x y z
N MET A 1 15.36 -5.00 -2.71
CA MET A 1 14.05 -4.49 -2.25
C MET A 1 14.09 -4.39 -0.73
N GLU A 2 13.47 -3.38 -0.12
CA GLU A 2 13.37 -3.23 1.34
C GLU A 2 11.93 -3.42 1.81
N ILE A 3 11.73 -4.07 2.96
CA ILE A 3 10.43 -4.27 3.61
C ILE A 3 10.44 -3.73 5.04
N PRO A 4 9.34 -3.12 5.53
CA PRO A 4 9.29 -2.59 6.88
C PRO A 4 9.11 -3.72 7.91
N PHE A 5 9.86 -3.65 9.01
CA PHE A 5 9.79 -4.60 10.12
C PHE A 5 8.92 -4.07 11.26
N GLY A 6 9.09 -2.80 11.65
CA GLY A 6 8.35 -2.22 12.76
C GLY A 6 9.10 -1.09 13.45
N SER A 7 8.51 -0.56 14.52
CA SER A 7 9.07 0.57 15.28
C SER A 7 10.25 0.21 16.18
N ARG A 8 10.52 -1.09 16.35
CA ARG A 8 11.66 -1.60 17.12
C ARG A 8 12.56 -2.46 16.24
N ALA A 9 13.82 -2.55 16.63
CA ALA A 9 14.73 -3.53 16.06
C ALA A 9 14.25 -4.97 16.34
N PRO A 10 14.60 -5.95 15.49
CA PRO A 10 14.37 -7.36 15.79
C PRO A 10 15.00 -7.74 17.13
N ASN A 11 14.33 -8.61 17.89
CA ASN A 11 14.91 -9.18 19.10
C ASN A 11 15.84 -10.35 18.75
N LYS A 12 16.57 -10.90 19.74
CA LYS A 12 17.52 -12.01 19.51
C LYS A 12 16.91 -13.22 18.79
N LYS A 13 15.66 -13.58 19.10
CA LYS A 13 14.99 -14.72 18.47
C LYS A 13 14.63 -14.41 17.02
N GLU A 14 14.10 -13.22 16.76
CA GLU A 14 13.75 -12.77 15.41
C GLU A 14 14.99 -12.62 14.54
N PHE A 15 16.09 -12.09 15.07
CA PHE A 15 17.37 -12.05 14.37
C PHE A 15 17.86 -13.44 13.95
N ALA A 16 17.78 -14.42 14.85
CA ALA A 16 18.17 -15.79 14.52
C ALA A 16 17.30 -16.37 13.38
N GLN A 17 16.00 -16.10 13.40
CA GLN A 17 15.07 -16.56 12.35
C GLN A 17 15.31 -15.84 11.01
N LEU A 18 15.49 -14.52 11.03
CA LEU A 18 15.85 -13.75 9.85
C LEU A 18 17.16 -14.24 9.23
N LYS A 19 18.17 -14.52 10.05
CA LYS A 19 19.45 -15.08 9.59
C LYS A 19 19.30 -16.47 8.96
N GLN A 20 18.44 -17.33 9.51
CA GLN A 20 18.13 -18.63 8.90
C GLN A 20 17.44 -18.50 7.53
N LEU A 21 16.62 -17.45 7.36
CA LEU A 21 15.98 -17.11 6.10
C LEU A 21 16.93 -16.39 5.11
N GLY A 22 18.20 -16.19 5.47
CA GLY A 22 19.20 -15.55 4.61
C GLY A 22 19.23 -14.02 4.66
N PHE A 23 18.47 -13.39 5.56
CA PHE A 23 18.56 -11.94 5.79
C PHE A 23 19.86 -11.59 6.49
N ASP A 24 20.45 -10.47 6.07
CA ASP A 24 21.66 -9.93 6.65
C ASP A 24 21.32 -8.91 7.76
N PRO A 25 21.62 -9.21 9.04
CA PRO A 25 21.41 -8.31 10.16
C PRO A 25 22.10 -6.95 10.01
N ASP A 26 23.26 -6.91 9.34
CA ASP A 26 24.08 -5.71 9.21
C ASP A 26 23.48 -4.72 8.19
N LYS A 27 22.53 -5.20 7.38
CA LYS A 27 21.80 -4.40 6.38
C LYS A 27 20.46 -3.87 6.89
N ILE A 28 20.15 -4.06 8.16
CA ILE A 28 18.93 -3.48 8.74
C ILE A 28 19.10 -1.97 8.86
N THR A 29 18.24 -1.21 8.18
CA THR A 29 18.28 0.25 8.21
C THR A 29 17.14 0.80 9.06
N PHE A 30 17.40 1.90 9.78
CA PHE A 30 16.38 2.66 10.50
C PHE A 30 16.07 3.93 9.71
N ARG A 31 14.81 4.12 9.31
CA ARG A 31 14.36 5.31 8.58
C ARG A 31 13.06 5.85 9.16
N GLY A 32 13.09 7.12 9.56
CA GLY A 32 11.94 7.79 10.16
C GLY A 32 11.51 7.11 11.46
N ARG A 33 10.42 6.33 11.41
CA ARG A 33 9.83 5.65 12.57
C ARG A 33 10.03 4.14 12.59
N TYR A 34 10.58 3.54 11.53
CA TYR A 34 10.62 2.09 11.37
C TYR A 34 12.00 1.55 10.98
N TYR A 35 12.22 0.30 11.35
CA TYR A 35 13.32 -0.53 10.86
C TYR A 35 12.89 -1.23 9.58
N PHE A 36 13.83 -1.38 8.64
CA PHE A 36 13.63 -2.00 7.34
C PHE A 36 14.62 -3.15 7.15
N LEU A 37 14.14 -4.23 6.54
CA LEU A 37 14.93 -5.40 6.17
C LEU A 37 15.22 -5.36 4.67
N GLU A 38 16.46 -5.62 4.28
CA GLU A 38 16.81 -5.87 2.89
C GLU A 38 16.45 -7.32 2.52
N ILE A 39 15.61 -7.49 1.49
CA ILE A 39 15.25 -8.81 0.99
C ILE A 39 16.50 -9.48 0.39
N PRO A 40 16.83 -10.73 0.77
CA PRO A 40 17.97 -11.45 0.22
C PRO A 40 17.81 -11.67 -1.28
N SER A 41 18.93 -11.68 -2.00
CA SER A 41 18.97 -12.05 -3.42
C SER A 41 18.92 -13.58 -3.59
N ASP A 42 17.83 -14.21 -3.14
CA ASP A 42 17.60 -15.66 -3.23
C ASP A 42 16.38 -15.94 -4.14
N PRO A 43 16.53 -16.72 -5.23
CA PRO A 43 15.44 -16.99 -6.17
C PRO A 43 14.27 -17.76 -5.54
N ARG A 44 14.48 -18.40 -4.38
CA ARG A 44 13.44 -19.11 -3.62
C ARG A 44 12.53 -18.17 -2.84
N ILE A 45 12.97 -16.93 -2.65
CA ILE A 45 12.22 -15.90 -1.95
C ILE A 45 11.33 -15.19 -2.96
N GLN A 46 10.04 -15.20 -2.68
CA GLN A 46 9.04 -14.45 -3.43
C GLN A 46 8.41 -13.42 -2.50
N VAL A 47 8.18 -12.22 -3.02
CA VAL A 47 7.53 -11.14 -2.28
C VAL A 47 6.26 -10.76 -3.02
N ASN A 48 5.13 -10.82 -2.32
CA ASN A 48 3.85 -10.39 -2.83
C ASN A 48 3.36 -9.17 -2.05
N GLU A 49 3.02 -8.12 -2.76
CA GLU A 49 2.44 -6.90 -2.16
C GLU A 49 0.99 -6.76 -2.56
N LEU A 50 0.15 -6.45 -1.57
CA LEU A 50 -1.26 -6.19 -1.72
C LEU A 50 -1.58 -4.81 -1.12
N PHE A 51 -2.51 -4.10 -1.74
CA PHE A 51 -2.95 -2.77 -1.31
C PHE A 51 -4.46 -2.81 -1.01
N PRO A 52 -4.85 -3.44 0.12
CA PRO A 52 -6.27 -3.65 0.45
C PRO A 52 -7.04 -2.34 0.66
N ALA A 53 -6.36 -1.24 0.97
CA ALA A 53 -6.91 0.11 0.98
C ALA A 53 -5.81 1.14 0.65
N PHE A 54 -6.17 2.40 0.40
CA PHE A 54 -5.21 3.49 0.11
C PHE A 54 -3.97 3.46 0.99
N ASP A 55 -4.25 3.49 2.28
CA ASP A 55 -3.29 3.69 3.33
C ASP A 55 -2.91 2.36 3.96
N ARG A 56 -3.23 1.23 3.31
CA ARG A 56 -2.91 -0.10 3.81
C ARG A 56 -2.12 -0.89 2.80
N ARG A 57 -1.02 -1.45 3.27
CA ARG A 57 -0.13 -2.31 2.50
C ARG A 57 0.06 -3.62 3.25
N GLU A 58 -0.15 -4.72 2.55
CA GLU A 58 0.14 -6.06 3.04
C GLU A 58 1.30 -6.63 2.22
N ILE A 59 2.31 -7.17 2.88
CA ILE A 59 3.50 -7.73 2.24
C ILE A 59 3.68 -9.15 2.75
N HIS A 60 3.66 -10.11 1.84
CA HIS A 60 3.85 -11.53 2.12
C HIS A 60 5.17 -11.96 1.52
N VAL A 61 6.11 -12.37 2.36
CA VAL A 61 7.37 -12.97 1.94
C VAL A 61 7.24 -14.47 2.06
N GLN A 62 7.41 -15.15 0.93
CA GLN A 62 7.38 -16.59 0.82
C GLN A 62 8.77 -17.13 0.57
N LEU A 63 9.07 -18.29 1.15
CA LEU A 63 10.27 -19.09 0.87
C LEU A 63 9.82 -20.49 0.50
N ASN A 64 10.21 -20.99 -0.68
CA ASN A 64 9.78 -22.30 -1.20
C ASN A 64 8.24 -22.48 -1.18
N GLY A 65 7.48 -21.43 -1.48
CA GLY A 65 6.01 -21.43 -1.49
C GLY A 65 5.33 -21.31 -0.11
N PHE A 66 6.09 -21.28 0.99
CA PHE A 66 5.54 -21.06 2.32
C PHE A 66 5.69 -19.60 2.73
N GLU A 67 4.61 -18.97 3.19
CA GLU A 67 4.67 -17.62 3.75
C GLU A 67 5.42 -17.62 5.09
N VAL A 68 6.62 -17.03 5.09
CA VAL A 68 7.52 -16.97 6.24
C VAL A 68 7.45 -15.62 6.96
N ILE A 69 7.13 -14.54 6.24
CA ILE A 69 6.91 -13.21 6.80
C ILE A 69 5.60 -12.65 6.27
N SER A 70 4.76 -12.14 7.17
CA SER A 70 3.59 -11.33 6.82
C SER A 70 3.74 -9.97 7.47
N ILE A 71 3.57 -8.91 6.68
CA ILE A 71 3.58 -7.53 7.15
C ILE A 71 2.24 -6.90 6.82
N ASN A 72 1.63 -6.26 7.81
CA ASN A 72 0.51 -5.35 7.60
C ASN A 72 0.97 -3.95 8.00
N GLN A 73 0.73 -2.96 7.15
CA GLN A 73 1.20 -1.60 7.32
C GLN A 73 0.07 -0.62 7.03
N LYS A 74 -0.10 0.36 7.92
CA LYS A 74 -0.83 1.59 7.63
C LYS A 74 0.14 2.71 7.27
N THR A 75 -0.01 3.30 6.10
CA THR A 75 0.89 4.34 5.54
C THR A 75 0.38 5.77 5.74
N ALA A 76 -0.77 5.95 6.38
CA ALA A 76 -1.34 7.28 6.69
C ALA A 76 -0.34 8.13 7.49
N ILE A 77 -0.10 9.37 7.04
CA ILE A 77 0.94 10.27 7.58
C ILE A 77 0.81 10.46 9.10
N TYR A 78 -0.42 10.66 9.59
CA TYR A 78 -0.70 10.97 11.00
C TYR A 78 -1.07 9.76 11.86
N ASP A 79 -1.31 8.59 11.25
CA ASP A 79 -1.72 7.36 11.94
C ASP A 79 -1.05 6.15 11.28
N SER A 80 0.27 6.21 11.14
CA SER A 80 1.05 5.15 10.53
C SER A 80 1.43 4.08 11.54
N TRP A 81 1.36 2.81 11.13
CA TRP A 81 1.83 1.68 11.90
C TRP A 81 2.33 0.56 10.99
N VAL A 82 3.19 -0.31 11.53
CA VAL A 82 3.71 -1.51 10.86
C VAL A 82 3.65 -2.66 11.85
N PHE A 83 3.07 -3.77 11.43
CA PHE A 83 3.08 -5.03 12.14
C PHE A 83 3.72 -6.11 11.27
N CYS A 84 4.90 -6.59 11.67
CA CYS A 84 5.60 -7.71 11.03
C CYS A 84 5.47 -8.97 11.88
N ASN A 85 5.05 -10.06 11.25
CA ASN A 85 4.95 -11.37 11.86
C ASN A 85 5.86 -12.38 11.15
N LEU A 86 6.71 -13.07 11.93
CA LEU A 86 7.53 -14.19 11.47
C LEU A 86 6.82 -15.50 11.79
N ASN A 87 6.38 -16.22 10.77
CA ASN A 87 5.65 -17.47 10.96
C ASN A 87 6.63 -18.64 11.20
N LYS A 88 6.92 -18.90 12.47
CA LYS A 88 7.91 -19.92 12.88
C LYS A 88 7.66 -21.31 12.26
N LYS A 89 6.40 -21.73 12.25
CA LYS A 89 6.01 -23.04 11.69
C LYS A 89 6.32 -23.11 10.20
N ASN A 90 5.99 -22.05 9.46
CA ASN A 90 6.26 -21.98 8.03
C ASN A 90 7.75 -21.82 7.74
N ILE A 91 8.51 -21.12 8.59
CA ILE A 91 9.97 -21.02 8.47
C ILE A 91 10.61 -22.41 8.56
N GLU A 92 10.24 -23.21 9.55
CA GLU A 92 10.75 -24.57 9.70
C GLU A 92 10.40 -25.44 8.49
N GLN A 93 9.15 -25.38 8.02
CA GLN A 93 8.71 -26.12 6.83
C GLN A 93 9.43 -25.67 5.55
N ALA A 94 9.59 -24.36 5.36
CA ALA A 94 10.27 -23.79 4.20
C ALA A 94 11.75 -24.20 4.12
N LEU A 95 12.43 -24.25 5.27
CA LEU A 95 13.84 -24.64 5.37
C LEU A 95 14.05 -26.15 5.13
N LEU A 96 13.05 -26.98 5.44
CA LEU A 96 13.08 -28.42 5.17
C LEU A 96 12.74 -28.76 3.71
N CYS A 97 12.02 -27.89 3.02
CA CYS A 97 11.67 -28.07 1.62
C CYS A 97 12.92 -27.89 0.72
N LYS A 98 13.31 -28.95 0.01
CA LYS A 98 14.44 -28.94 -0.93
C LYS A 98 14.06 -28.56 -2.36
N GLU A 99 12.76 -28.62 -2.68
CA GLU A 99 12.25 -28.32 -4.00
C GLU A 99 11.80 -26.87 -4.08
N PHE A 100 12.35 -26.15 -5.08
CA PHE A 100 11.86 -24.84 -5.45
C PHE A 100 10.53 -25.02 -6.18
N ILE A 101 9.44 -24.49 -5.60
CA ILE A 101 8.13 -24.44 -6.25
C ILE A 101 7.94 -23.01 -6.78
N PRO A 102 8.29 -22.71 -8.05
CA PRO A 102 7.94 -21.44 -8.63
C PRO A 102 6.43 -21.43 -8.91
N GLU A 103 5.66 -20.71 -8.11
CA GLU A 103 4.39 -20.19 -8.60
C GLU A 103 4.71 -19.20 -9.74
N LYS A 104 4.47 -19.60 -10.98
CA LYS A 104 4.41 -18.67 -12.11
C LYS A 104 3.18 -17.81 -11.95
N LYS A 105 3.28 -16.73 -11.18
CA LYS A 105 2.35 -15.62 -11.32
C LYS A 105 2.56 -15.03 -12.71
N GLN A 106 1.47 -14.83 -13.43
CA GLN A 106 1.51 -14.12 -14.70
C GLN A 106 1.97 -12.69 -14.40
N GLU A 107 3.23 -12.39 -14.71
CA GLU A 107 3.75 -11.05 -14.48
C GLU A 107 3.00 -10.08 -15.38
N LEU A 108 2.39 -9.08 -14.75
CA LEU A 108 1.82 -7.96 -15.48
C LEU A 108 2.93 -7.26 -16.27
N THR A 109 2.64 -6.90 -17.50
CA THR A 109 3.53 -6.05 -18.30
C THR A 109 3.73 -4.70 -17.60
N GLU A 110 4.81 -3.98 -17.92
CA GLU A 110 5.04 -2.64 -17.36
C GLU A 110 3.88 -1.68 -17.66
N TYR A 111 3.28 -1.80 -18.84
CA TYR A 111 2.05 -1.09 -19.20
C TYR A 111 0.90 -1.44 -18.25
N GLN A 112 0.62 -2.72 -18.04
CA GLN A 112 -0.45 -3.19 -17.14
C GLN A 112 -0.22 -2.74 -15.71
N LYS A 113 1.03 -2.73 -15.22
CA LYS A 113 1.38 -2.21 -13.88
C LYS A 113 1.05 -0.72 -13.76
N ARG A 114 1.43 0.10 -14.74
CA ARG A 114 1.14 1.54 -14.75
C ARG A 114 -0.37 1.81 -14.81
N LEU A 115 -1.09 1.13 -15.70
CA LEU A 115 -2.54 1.26 -15.84
C LEU A 115 -3.29 0.83 -14.58
N ASN A 116 -2.96 -0.33 -14.04
CA ASN A 116 -3.57 -0.85 -12.81
C ASN A 116 -3.29 0.07 -11.61
N GLY A 117 -2.07 0.61 -11.50
CA GLY A 117 -1.71 1.58 -10.46
C GLY A 117 -2.58 2.84 -10.50
N CYS A 118 -2.76 3.43 -11.69
CA CYS A 118 -3.58 4.64 -11.85
C CYS A 118 -5.07 4.37 -11.54
N LEU A 119 -5.62 3.28 -12.08
CA LEU A 119 -7.01 2.89 -11.85
C LEU A 119 -7.29 2.59 -10.39
N ARG A 120 -6.38 1.86 -9.72
CA ARG A 120 -6.49 1.56 -8.30
C ARG A 120 -6.44 2.83 -7.44
N SER A 121 -5.54 3.78 -7.75
CA SER A 121 -5.53 5.06 -7.04
C SER A 121 -6.85 5.81 -7.15
N LEU A 122 -7.43 5.91 -8.36
CA LEU A 122 -8.74 6.56 -8.55
C LEU A 122 -9.87 5.82 -7.84
N GLU A 123 -9.90 4.49 -7.94
CA GLU A 123 -10.87 3.63 -7.24
C GLU A 123 -10.89 3.96 -5.76
N ILE A 124 -9.71 4.03 -5.17
CA ILE A 124 -9.53 4.31 -3.76
C ILE A 124 -9.98 5.73 -3.40
N ILE A 125 -9.58 6.73 -4.18
CA ILE A 125 -9.96 8.12 -3.91
C ILE A 125 -11.48 8.30 -3.95
N ILE A 126 -12.14 7.61 -4.87
CA ILE A 126 -13.55 7.82 -5.22
C ILE A 126 -14.50 6.89 -4.46
N PHE A 127 -14.12 5.63 -4.24
CA PHE A 127 -14.97 4.61 -3.61
C PHE A 127 -14.55 4.24 -2.18
N GLU A 128 -13.33 4.57 -1.74
CA GLU A 128 -12.80 4.19 -0.41
C GLU A 128 -12.51 5.41 0.50
N ASP A 129 -13.25 6.51 0.31
CA ASP A 129 -13.11 7.76 1.05
C ASP A 129 -11.72 8.42 0.96
N GLY A 130 -10.89 8.07 -0.04
CA GLY A 130 -9.55 8.65 -0.17
C GLY A 130 -9.57 10.17 -0.37
N ALA A 131 -10.63 10.71 -0.99
CA ALA A 131 -10.84 12.16 -1.07
C ALA A 131 -10.93 12.81 0.31
N GLN A 132 -11.71 12.26 1.24
CA GLN A 132 -11.81 12.82 2.61
C GLN A 132 -10.49 12.76 3.37
N ARG A 133 -9.59 11.84 2.97
CA ARG A 133 -8.29 11.61 3.59
C ARG A 133 -7.16 12.46 3.00
N GLY A 134 -7.45 13.42 2.11
CA GLY A 134 -6.48 14.37 1.59
C GLY A 134 -5.80 13.97 0.28
N TYR A 135 -6.37 13.00 -0.45
CA TYR A 135 -5.84 12.53 -1.74
C TYR A 135 -6.62 13.05 -2.94
N ALA A 136 -7.53 14.01 -2.78
CA ALA A 136 -8.31 14.49 -3.90
C ALA A 136 -7.46 15.32 -4.87
N ASN A 137 -6.42 15.98 -4.37
CA ASN A 137 -5.48 16.74 -5.19
C ASN A 137 -4.68 15.87 -6.19
N THR A 138 -4.53 14.55 -5.97
CA THR A 138 -3.78 13.65 -6.86
C THR A 138 -4.63 13.02 -7.96
N ILE A 139 -5.97 13.15 -7.89
CA ILE A 139 -6.89 12.69 -8.95
C ILE A 139 -6.45 13.23 -10.30
N GLY A 140 -6.05 14.50 -10.32
CA GLY A 140 -5.69 15.19 -11.54
C GLY A 140 -4.55 14.49 -12.28
N ASP A 141 -3.49 14.18 -11.55
CA ASP A 141 -2.30 13.52 -12.08
C ASP A 141 -2.63 12.11 -12.57
N HIS A 142 -3.47 11.36 -11.85
CA HIS A 142 -3.87 10.02 -12.24
C HIS A 142 -4.72 10.00 -13.52
N LEU A 143 -5.65 10.94 -13.69
CA LEU A 143 -6.42 11.06 -14.94
C LEU A 143 -5.54 11.41 -16.14
N GLN A 144 -4.59 12.34 -15.99
CA GLN A 144 -3.64 12.67 -17.06
C GLN A 144 -2.78 11.48 -17.47
N GLN A 145 -2.36 10.66 -16.51
CA GLN A 145 -1.64 9.43 -16.80
C GLN A 145 -2.51 8.41 -17.54
N LEU A 146 -3.79 8.29 -17.18
CA LEU A 146 -4.74 7.40 -17.88
C LEU A 146 -5.03 7.83 -19.31
N ILE A 147 -5.11 9.13 -19.60
CA ILE A 147 -5.22 9.64 -20.98
C ILE A 147 -4.02 9.14 -21.81
N LYS A 148 -2.80 9.39 -21.33
CA LYS A 148 -1.56 8.95 -22.00
C LYS A 148 -1.53 7.44 -22.22
N LEU A 149 -1.89 6.66 -21.19
CA LEU A 149 -1.92 5.19 -21.30
C LEU A 149 -2.99 4.71 -22.30
N SER A 150 -4.13 5.40 -22.41
CA SER A 150 -5.17 5.08 -23.38
C SER A 150 -4.73 5.35 -24.83
N GLU A 151 -3.91 6.39 -25.04
CA GLU A 151 -3.31 6.70 -26.34
C GLU A 151 -2.19 5.73 -26.71
N GLU A 152 -1.37 5.32 -25.72
CA GLU A 152 -0.27 4.37 -25.91
C GLU A 152 -0.76 2.99 -26.39
N ASN A 153 -1.84 2.45 -25.80
CA ASN A 153 -2.37 1.12 -26.16
C ASN A 153 -3.87 0.98 -25.84
N PRO A 154 -4.76 1.49 -26.72
CA PRO A 154 -6.20 1.57 -26.45
C PRO A 154 -6.88 0.19 -26.30
N ASN A 155 -6.38 -0.83 -27.01
CA ASN A 155 -6.95 -2.17 -26.97
C ASN A 155 -6.69 -2.86 -25.62
N GLU A 156 -5.46 -2.75 -25.11
CA GLU A 156 -5.09 -3.32 -23.81
C GLU A 156 -5.70 -2.52 -22.66
N HIS A 157 -5.77 -1.20 -22.81
CA HIS A 157 -6.47 -0.30 -21.90
C HIS A 157 -7.92 -0.74 -21.64
N ASN A 158 -8.70 -0.86 -22.72
CA ASN A 158 -10.11 -1.19 -22.64
C ASN A 158 -10.33 -2.63 -22.15
N LYS A 159 -9.45 -3.57 -22.54
CA LYS A 159 -9.48 -4.93 -22.01
C LYS A 159 -9.34 -4.92 -20.50
N LEU A 160 -8.32 -4.27 -19.94
CA LEU A 160 -8.06 -4.30 -18.50
C LEU A 160 -9.20 -3.67 -17.69
N ILE A 161 -9.78 -2.56 -18.16
CA ILE A 161 -10.95 -1.93 -17.54
C ILE A 161 -12.15 -2.88 -17.50
N ALA A 162 -12.45 -3.55 -18.62
CA ALA A 162 -13.58 -4.47 -18.71
C ALA A 162 -13.45 -5.71 -17.80
N HIS A 163 -12.24 -6.06 -17.36
CA HIS A 163 -12.01 -7.19 -16.45
C HIS A 163 -12.30 -6.88 -14.97
N ASN A 164 -12.52 -5.61 -14.61
CA ASN A 164 -12.78 -5.19 -13.23
C ASN A 164 -14.02 -4.29 -13.17
N LYS A 165 -15.02 -4.71 -12.38
CA LYS A 165 -16.29 -3.99 -12.21
C LYS A 165 -16.09 -2.56 -11.71
N ASN A 166 -15.17 -2.34 -10.77
CA ASN A 166 -14.90 -1.02 -10.21
C ASN A 166 -14.21 -0.12 -11.25
N TYR A 167 -13.32 -0.67 -12.08
CA TYR A 167 -12.69 0.10 -13.17
C TYR A 167 -13.68 0.45 -14.28
N THR A 168 -14.59 -0.48 -14.59
CA THR A 168 -15.70 -0.21 -15.50
C THR A 168 -16.55 0.94 -14.97
N GLN A 169 -16.91 0.90 -13.68
CA GLN A 169 -17.66 1.98 -13.03
C GLN A 169 -16.91 3.31 -13.03
N LEU A 170 -15.59 3.31 -12.78
CA LEU A 170 -14.77 4.53 -12.92
C LEU A 170 -14.82 5.09 -14.34
N TYR A 171 -14.73 4.24 -15.35
CA TYR A 171 -14.77 4.65 -16.75
C TYR A 171 -16.14 5.16 -17.18
N GLU A 172 -17.22 4.59 -16.64
CA GLU A 172 -18.59 5.10 -16.84
C GLU A 172 -18.80 6.47 -16.19
N MET A 173 -18.22 6.69 -15.00
CA MET A 173 -18.27 7.98 -14.32
C MET A 173 -17.41 9.04 -15.02
N PHE A 174 -16.27 8.64 -15.58
CA PHE A 174 -15.28 9.52 -16.23
C PHE A 174 -14.92 8.97 -17.61
N PRO A 175 -15.84 9.05 -18.59
CA PRO A 175 -15.61 8.50 -19.92
C PRO A 175 -14.40 9.18 -20.55
N HIS A 176 -13.51 8.39 -21.15
CA HIS A 176 -12.26 8.87 -21.75
C HIS A 176 -11.36 9.68 -20.80
N TRP A 177 -11.58 9.60 -19.48
CA TRP A 177 -10.80 10.31 -18.47
C TRP A 177 -10.82 11.84 -18.61
N VAL A 178 -11.87 12.39 -19.25
CA VAL A 178 -12.04 13.84 -19.41
C VAL A 178 -12.49 14.51 -18.10
N ASP A 179 -12.47 15.85 -18.07
CA ASP A 179 -12.96 16.69 -16.95
C ASP A 179 -12.15 16.62 -15.65
N GLN A 180 -10.83 16.41 -15.76
CA GLN A 180 -9.88 16.40 -14.66
C GLN A 180 -10.06 17.54 -13.63
N TYR A 181 -10.21 18.78 -14.13
CA TYR A 181 -10.24 19.97 -13.28
C TYR A 181 -11.51 20.03 -12.41
N GLU A 182 -12.68 19.76 -13.00
CA GLU A 182 -13.94 19.73 -12.26
C GLU A 182 -13.99 18.55 -11.30
N LEU A 183 -13.38 17.41 -11.66
CA LEU A 183 -13.29 16.27 -10.76
C LEU A 183 -12.44 16.56 -9.53
N GLN A 184 -11.23 17.07 -9.76
CA GLN A 184 -10.32 17.43 -8.68
C GLN A 184 -10.99 18.45 -7.76
N LYS A 185 -11.62 19.48 -8.30
CA LYS A 185 -12.36 20.48 -7.53
C LYS A 185 -13.48 19.88 -6.69
N LYS A 186 -14.27 18.96 -7.27
CA LYS A 186 -15.37 18.26 -6.57
C LYS A 186 -14.87 17.47 -5.36
N TYR A 187 -13.81 16.67 -5.52
CA TYR A 187 -13.31 15.83 -4.43
C TYR A 187 -12.44 16.61 -3.44
N SER A 188 -11.73 17.66 -3.87
CA SER A 188 -11.00 18.55 -2.95
C SER A 188 -11.94 19.28 -1.99
N ALA A 189 -13.19 19.52 -2.39
CA ALA A 189 -14.22 20.04 -1.48
C ALA A 189 -14.63 19.03 -0.39
N MET A 190 -14.33 17.74 -0.55
CA MET A 190 -14.60 16.68 0.43
C MET A 190 -13.41 16.42 1.36
N GLU A 191 -12.23 17.00 1.09
CA GLU A 191 -11.04 16.82 1.92
C GLU A 191 -11.30 17.31 3.35
N VAL A 192 -11.22 16.40 4.31
CA VAL A 192 -11.29 16.75 5.73
C VAL A 192 -9.87 17.12 6.15
N ASN A 193 -9.57 18.42 6.12
CA ASN A 193 -8.30 18.91 6.63
C ASN A 193 -8.32 18.77 8.17
N PRO A 194 -7.28 18.20 8.82
CA PRO A 194 -7.20 18.14 10.29
C PRO A 194 -7.30 19.52 10.95
N LEU A 195 -6.99 20.59 10.21
CA LEU A 195 -7.10 21.99 10.64
C LEU A 195 -8.53 22.57 10.54
N THR A 196 -9.42 21.99 9.71
CA THR A 196 -10.83 22.43 9.59
C THR A 196 -11.76 21.80 10.62
N VAL A 197 -11.37 20.65 11.20
CA VAL A 197 -12.11 20.03 12.33
C VAL A 197 -11.82 20.78 13.64
N ALA A 198 -10.66 21.42 13.76
CA ALA A 198 -10.32 22.25 14.91
C ALA A 198 -11.07 23.61 14.96
N SER A 199 -11.61 24.08 13.83
CA SER A 199 -12.29 25.39 13.74
C SER A 199 -13.81 25.32 13.79
N THR A 200 -14.41 24.12 13.80
CA THR A 200 -15.86 23.91 13.96
C THR A 200 -16.25 23.43 15.36
N GLY A 201 -15.27 23.17 16.23
CA GLY A 201 -15.49 23.10 17.67
C GLY A 201 -15.82 24.49 18.21
N HIS A 202 -17.09 24.86 18.20
CA HIS A 202 -17.59 25.90 19.08
C HIS A 202 -17.14 25.59 20.50
N TYR A 203 -16.14 26.35 20.94
CA TYR A 203 -15.68 26.46 22.31
C TYR A 203 -16.82 27.10 23.11
N ASP A 204 -17.82 26.31 23.49
CA ASP A 204 -18.76 26.74 24.51
C ASP A 204 -18.03 26.69 25.84
N GLY A 205 -17.71 27.88 26.34
CA GLY A 205 -16.86 28.08 27.50
C GLY A 205 -17.51 27.55 28.77
N THR A 206 -17.10 26.37 29.22
CA THR A 206 -17.10 26.03 30.65
C THR A 206 -15.80 25.34 31.01
N LEU A 207 -14.83 26.15 31.44
CA LEU A 207 -13.66 25.73 32.21
C LEU A 207 -14.13 25.08 33.53
N GLN A 208 -14.14 23.74 33.60
CA GLN A 208 -13.99 23.07 34.89
C GLN A 208 -12.50 23.01 35.23
N GLN A 209 -12.07 23.96 36.06
CA GLN A 209 -10.78 23.94 36.72
C GLN A 209 -10.68 22.72 37.64
N CYS A 210 -9.86 21.74 37.27
CA CYS A 210 -9.36 20.75 38.23
C CYS A 210 -8.32 21.42 39.12
N ARG A 211 -8.58 21.46 40.43
CA ARG A 211 -7.59 21.85 41.45
C ARG A 211 -6.49 20.78 41.56
N PRO A 212 -5.23 21.14 41.81
CA PRO A 212 -4.20 20.18 42.16
C PRO A 212 -4.34 19.74 43.63
N MET A 213 -4.00 18.48 43.90
CA MET A 213 -3.74 17.97 45.25
C MET A 213 -2.48 18.59 45.83
#